data_AF-A0A067DHI2-F1
#
_entry.id   AF-A0A067DHI2-F1
#
_cell.length_a   1.000
_cell.length_b   1.000
_cell.length_c   1.000
_cell.angle_alpha   90.00
_cell.angle_beta   90.00
_cell.angle_gamma   90.00
#
_symmetry.space_group_name_H-M   'P 1'
#
loop_
_entity.id
_entity.type
_entity.pdbx_description
1 polymer ?
#
loop_
_entity_poly.entity_id
_entity_poly.type
_entity_poly.pdbx_seq_one_letter_code
_entity_poly.pdbx_strand_id
1 'polypeptide(L)'
;MDALKFLDNNLEELPINVNPKWCFLAGDSAGGNLAHHVAVKAGEYNFSNLKMLGLISLQPFFGGEERTESEIKNDRNPLLSLDFTDWYWKVFLPNGSNRDHPAAHVFGPKSSVDVIPDTFPATLLFVGGLDLLKDWQMKYYEGLKQAGKEVYLVEDPKAFHCSFMYKEFPEYNLFVKEIEDFMLKQMKGTINN
;
A
#
# COMPACT_ATOMS: atom_id res chain seq x y z
N MET A 1 3.78 13.12 -3.34
CA MET A 1 3.34 13.79 -4.59
C MET A 1 4.47 14.52 -5.27
N ASP A 2 5.27 15.31 -4.55
CA ASP A 2 6.32 16.15 -5.17
C ASP A 2 7.37 15.34 -5.94
N ALA A 3 7.76 14.16 -5.44
CA ALA A 3 8.63 13.24 -6.17
C ALA A 3 8.06 12.80 -7.53
N LEU A 4 6.76 12.52 -7.61
CA LEU A 4 6.11 12.15 -8.88
C LEU A 4 6.05 13.35 -9.83
N LYS A 5 5.73 14.54 -9.33
CA LYS A 5 5.77 15.76 -10.14
C LYS A 5 7.17 16.08 -10.64
N PHE A 6 8.19 15.85 -9.81
CA PHE A 6 9.58 16.00 -10.22
C PHE A 6 9.91 15.03 -11.36
N LEU A 7 9.60 13.74 -11.20
CA LEU A 7 9.84 12.77 -12.27
C LEU A 7 9.08 13.14 -13.55
N ASP A 8 7.79 13.48 -13.45
CA ASP A 8 6.97 13.86 -14.62
C ASP A 8 7.57 15.00 -15.44
N ASN A 9 8.25 15.95 -14.79
CA ASN A 9 8.83 17.11 -15.45
C ASN A 9 10.31 16.94 -15.86
N ASN A 10 11.03 15.96 -15.31
CA ASN A 10 12.50 15.90 -15.44
C ASN A 10 13.03 14.56 -15.97
N LEU A 11 12.17 13.60 -16.32
CA LEU A 11 12.58 12.24 -16.73
C LEU A 11 13.55 12.20 -17.91
N GLU A 12 13.40 13.10 -18.90
CA GLU A 12 14.29 13.18 -20.06
C GLU A 12 15.72 13.65 -19.71
N GLU A 13 15.87 14.33 -18.57
CA GLU A 13 17.16 14.87 -18.12
C GLU A 13 17.91 13.90 -17.20
N LEU A 14 17.23 12.86 -16.70
CA LEU A 14 17.85 11.88 -15.82
C LEU A 14 18.68 10.88 -16.63
N PRO A 15 19.89 10.50 -16.19
CA PRO A 15 20.76 9.56 -16.90
C PRO A 15 20.31 8.10 -16.70
N ILE A 16 19.01 7.83 -16.86
CA ILE A 16 18.38 6.52 -16.66
C ILE A 16 17.54 6.16 -17.88
N ASN A 17 17.68 4.92 -18.35
CA ASN A 17 16.84 4.41 -19.44
C ASN A 17 15.58 3.77 -18.85
N VAL A 18 14.52 4.55 -18.69
CA VAL A 18 13.24 4.10 -18.12
C VAL A 18 12.09 4.45 -19.04
N ASN A 19 11.05 3.61 -19.06
CA ASN A 19 9.79 3.95 -19.71
C ASN A 19 8.88 4.67 -18.69
N PRO A 20 8.61 5.99 -18.85
CA PRO A 20 7.82 6.75 -17.88
C PRO A 20 6.35 6.32 -17.83
N LYS A 21 5.89 5.55 -18.84
CA LYS A 21 4.56 4.96 -18.87
C LYS A 21 4.46 3.64 -18.08
N TRP A 22 5.59 3.12 -17.57
CA TRP A 22 5.65 1.94 -16.71
C TRP A 22 6.01 2.33 -15.27
N CYS A 23 5.20 3.21 -14.68
CA CYS A 23 5.41 3.69 -13.32
C CYS A 23 4.62 2.85 -12.30
N PHE A 24 5.29 2.41 -11.24
CA PHE A 24 4.69 1.69 -10.12
C PHE A 24 5.01 2.42 -8.82
N LEU A 25 4.02 2.53 -7.95
CA LEU A 25 4.24 2.93 -6.56
C LEU A 25 4.44 1.67 -5.73
N ALA A 26 5.38 1.69 -4.80
CA ALA A 26 5.60 0.58 -3.89
C ALA A 26 5.90 1.10 -2.49
N GLY A 27 5.46 0.37 -1.48
CA GLY A 27 5.80 0.66 -0.10
C GLY A 27 5.35 -0.44 0.84
N ASP A 28 6.13 -0.63 1.90
CA ASP A 28 5.83 -1.55 2.99
C ASP A 28 5.43 -0.83 4.27
N SER A 29 4.57 -1.46 5.07
CA SER A 29 4.17 -0.91 6.38
C SER A 29 3.71 0.55 6.25
N ALA A 30 4.33 1.49 6.97
CA ALA A 30 4.06 2.93 6.86
C ALA A 30 4.31 3.48 5.43
N GLY A 31 5.26 2.92 4.69
CA GLY A 31 5.48 3.22 3.28
C GLY A 31 4.31 2.78 2.39
N GLY A 32 3.66 1.65 2.71
CA GLY A 32 2.45 1.19 2.02
C GLY A 32 1.25 2.11 2.24
N ASN A 33 1.10 2.61 3.47
CA ASN A 33 0.13 3.67 3.80
C ASN A 33 0.41 4.94 2.99
N LEU A 34 1.66 5.41 2.97
CA LEU A 34 2.05 6.59 2.21
C LEU A 34 1.81 6.39 0.70
N ALA A 35 2.16 5.23 0.16
CA ALA A 35 1.99 4.89 -1.24
C ALA A 35 0.51 4.92 -1.65
N HIS A 36 -0.40 4.43 -0.79
CA HIS A 36 -1.84 4.59 -0.99
C HIS A 36 -2.25 6.07 -1.11
N HIS A 37 -1.89 6.90 -0.13
CA HIS A 37 -2.28 8.32 -0.13
C HIS A 37 -1.67 9.08 -1.32
N VAL A 38 -0.46 8.70 -1.74
CA VAL A 38 0.16 9.22 -2.95
C VAL A 38 -0.61 8.78 -4.20
N ALA A 39 -1.01 7.50 -4.29
CA ALA A 39 -1.78 6.96 -5.41
C ALA A 39 -3.15 7.65 -5.55
N VAL A 40 -3.85 7.93 -4.44
CA VAL A 40 -5.08 8.72 -4.42
C VAL A 40 -4.85 10.10 -5.03
N LYS A 41 -3.90 10.87 -4.50
CA LYS A 41 -3.59 12.23 -5.00
C LYS A 41 -3.10 12.24 -6.44
N ALA A 42 -2.38 11.19 -6.83
CA ALA A 42 -1.83 11.06 -8.16
C ALA A 42 -2.92 10.68 -9.18
N GLY A 43 -3.96 9.93 -8.77
CA GLY A 43 -5.12 9.67 -9.63
C GLY A 43 -5.92 10.92 -9.96
N GLU A 44 -5.95 11.91 -9.07
CA GLU A 44 -6.58 13.21 -9.31
C GLU A 44 -5.73 14.16 -10.17
N TYR A 45 -4.48 13.78 -10.47
CA TYR A 45 -3.52 14.64 -11.15
C TYR A 45 -3.29 14.20 -12.60
N ASN A 46 -3.33 15.15 -13.53
CA ASN A 46 -3.04 14.89 -14.95
C ASN A 46 -1.54 14.98 -15.22
N PHE A 47 -0.85 13.85 -15.12
CA PHE A 47 0.55 13.74 -15.51
C PHE A 47 0.73 13.81 -17.03
N SER A 48 1.78 14.50 -17.49
CA SER A 48 2.08 14.61 -18.92
C SER A 48 2.83 13.38 -19.43
N ASN A 49 3.81 12.93 -18.65
CA ASN A 49 4.78 11.91 -19.01
C ASN A 49 4.56 10.61 -18.25
N LEU A 50 4.17 10.67 -16.99
CA LEU A 50 3.94 9.49 -16.15
C LEU A 50 2.59 8.83 -16.41
N LYS A 51 2.59 7.49 -16.37
CA LYS A 51 1.37 6.70 -16.23
C LYS A 51 1.57 5.69 -15.11
N MET A 52 0.77 5.81 -14.05
CA MET A 52 0.77 4.84 -12.96
C MET A 52 0.04 3.57 -13.41
N LEU A 53 0.75 2.44 -13.36
CA LEU A 53 0.21 1.14 -13.74
C LEU A 53 -0.14 0.27 -12.54
N GLY A 54 0.49 0.50 -11.39
CA GLY A 54 0.25 -0.33 -10.23
C GLY A 54 0.69 0.30 -8.92
N LEU A 55 0.02 -0.12 -7.85
CA LEU A 55 0.43 0.07 -6.47
C LEU A 55 0.82 -1.29 -5.88
N ILE A 56 2.03 -1.41 -5.36
CA ILE A 56 2.55 -2.60 -4.67
C ILE A 56 2.56 -2.28 -3.17
N SER A 57 1.57 -2.80 -2.47
CA SER A 57 1.28 -2.50 -1.08
C SER A 57 1.65 -3.69 -0.20
N LEU A 58 2.77 -3.57 0.52
CA LEU A 58 3.34 -4.68 1.28
C LEU A 58 2.98 -4.55 2.76
N GLN A 59 2.06 -5.38 3.25
CA GLN A 59 1.62 -5.33 4.65
C GLN A 59 1.36 -3.89 5.15
N PRO A 60 0.54 -3.11 4.42
CA PRO A 60 0.43 -1.67 4.65
C PRO A 60 -0.06 -1.34 6.05
N PHE A 61 0.45 -0.24 6.60
CA PHE A 61 0.14 0.20 7.95
C PHE A 61 -1.11 1.08 7.98
N PHE A 62 -2.26 0.40 8.08
CA PHE A 62 -3.54 1.02 8.41
C PHE A 62 -3.94 0.73 9.86
N GLY A 63 -4.94 1.46 10.34
CA GLY A 63 -5.42 1.32 11.70
C GLY A 63 -6.79 1.94 11.88
N GLY A 64 -7.23 1.98 13.13
CA GLY A 64 -8.48 2.59 13.56
C GLY A 64 -8.59 2.52 15.07
N GLU A 65 -9.64 3.12 15.63
CA GLU A 65 -9.79 3.13 17.09
C GLU A 65 -10.18 1.77 17.66
N GLU A 66 -11.03 1.03 16.95
CA GLU A 66 -11.40 -0.35 17.27
C GLU A 66 -10.16 -1.25 17.29
N ARG A 67 -10.08 -2.18 18.24
CA ARG A 67 -9.07 -3.24 18.18
C ARG A 67 -9.54 -4.41 17.37
N THR A 68 -8.69 -4.85 16.45
CA THR A 68 -8.92 -6.03 15.65
C THR A 68 -8.47 -7.30 16.37
N GLU A 69 -8.91 -8.47 15.91
CA GLU A 69 -8.52 -9.75 16.51
C GLU A 69 -7.02 -10.02 16.31
N SER A 70 -6.48 -9.70 15.14
CA SER A 70 -5.06 -9.84 14.82
C SER A 70 -4.19 -8.93 15.69
N GLU A 71 -4.60 -7.70 15.96
CA GLU A 71 -3.90 -6.82 16.92
C GLU A 71 -3.80 -7.45 18.32
N ILE A 72 -4.81 -8.19 18.76
CA ILE A 72 -4.84 -8.83 20.08
C ILE A 72 -4.05 -10.15 20.08
N LYS A 73 -4.18 -10.95 19.01
CA LYS A 73 -3.62 -12.30 18.94
C LYS A 73 -2.15 -12.32 18.52
N ASN A 74 -1.74 -11.40 17.65
CA ASN A 74 -0.44 -11.40 16.98
C ASN A 74 0.52 -10.33 17.53
N ASP A 75 0.25 -9.74 18.70
CA ASP A 75 1.13 -8.78 19.38
C ASP A 75 2.37 -9.45 20.02
N ARG A 76 3.16 -10.11 19.17
CA ARG A 76 4.38 -10.83 19.54
C ARG A 76 5.52 -10.61 18.55
N ASN A 77 5.30 -9.75 17.56
CA ASN A 77 6.30 -9.47 16.55
C ASN A 77 7.36 -8.51 17.12
N PRO A 78 8.66 -8.85 17.04
CA PRO A 78 9.72 -7.98 17.55
C PRO A 78 9.87 -6.65 16.81
N LEU A 79 9.38 -6.55 15.57
CA LEU A 79 9.47 -5.35 14.73
C LEU A 79 8.31 -4.38 14.92
N LEU A 80 7.14 -4.88 15.34
CA LEU A 80 5.94 -4.06 15.49
C LEU A 80 5.03 -4.67 16.57
N SER A 81 4.76 -3.89 17.61
CA SER A 81 3.83 -4.24 18.70
C SER A 81 2.66 -3.27 18.75
N LEU A 82 1.60 -3.64 19.47
CA LEU A 82 0.41 -2.79 19.65
C LEU A 82 0.75 -1.45 20.33
N ASP A 83 1.62 -1.48 21.33
CA ASP A 83 2.09 -0.25 22.00
C ASP A 83 2.86 0.67 21.03
N PHE A 84 3.68 0.08 20.15
CA PHE A 84 4.37 0.85 19.12
C PHE A 84 3.40 1.41 18.08
N THR A 85 2.38 0.65 17.65
CA THR A 85 1.41 1.17 16.68
C THR A 85 0.63 2.35 17.25
N ASP A 86 0.21 2.26 18.51
CA ASP A 86 -0.44 3.36 19.22
C ASP A 86 0.45 4.59 19.33
N TRP A 87 1.71 4.38 19.69
CA TRP A 87 2.68 5.46 19.78
C TRP A 87 2.91 6.12 18.41
N TYR A 88 3.10 5.35 17.34
CA TYR A 88 3.27 5.87 15.98
C TYR A 88 2.09 6.74 15.56
N TRP A 89 0.85 6.29 15.79
CA TRP A 89 -0.32 7.10 15.44
C TRP A 89 -0.44 8.34 16.31
N LYS A 90 -0.13 8.26 17.59
CA LYS A 90 -0.15 9.41 18.49
C LYS A 90 0.81 10.52 18.06
N VAL A 91 2.00 10.16 17.56
CA VAL A 91 3.00 11.16 17.11
C VAL A 91 2.78 11.63 15.68
N PHE A 92 2.18 10.80 14.82
CA PHE A 92 1.95 11.12 13.42
C PHE A 92 0.69 11.98 13.19
N LEU A 93 -0.38 11.72 13.96
CA LEU A 93 -1.66 12.37 13.74
C LEU A 93 -1.71 13.77 14.36
N PRO A 94 -2.52 14.69 13.80
CA PRO A 94 -2.70 16.02 14.37
C PRO A 94 -3.21 15.94 15.82
N ASN A 95 -2.78 16.87 16.68
CA ASN A 95 -3.21 16.90 18.07
C ASN A 95 -4.74 16.95 18.19
N GLY A 96 -5.30 16.13 19.11
CA GLY A 96 -6.74 15.95 19.27
C GLY A 96 -7.38 14.97 18.28
N SER A 97 -6.62 14.40 17.35
CA SER A 97 -7.08 13.32 16.47
C SER A 97 -6.96 11.97 17.15
N ASN A 98 -7.79 11.03 16.69
CA ASN A 98 -7.74 9.61 17.06
C ASN A 98 -7.47 8.78 15.80
N ARG A 99 -7.31 7.45 15.94
CA ARG A 99 -6.90 6.57 14.83
C ARG A 99 -7.97 6.33 13.77
N ASP A 100 -9.19 6.79 13.99
CA ASP A 100 -10.19 6.90 12.90
C ASP A 100 -9.91 8.08 11.95
N HIS A 101 -8.85 8.85 12.17
CA HIS A 101 -8.39 9.85 11.22
C HIS A 101 -8.09 9.20 9.85
N PRO A 102 -8.46 9.84 8.72
CA PRO A 102 -8.33 9.23 7.38
C PRO A 102 -6.91 8.79 6.98
N ALA A 103 -5.89 9.36 7.62
CA ALA A 103 -4.52 8.93 7.42
C ALA A 103 -4.27 7.48 7.89
N ALA A 104 -4.93 7.05 8.97
CA ALA A 104 -4.82 5.70 9.52
C ALA A 104 -5.96 4.78 9.03
N HIS A 105 -7.21 5.28 9.07
CA HIS A 105 -8.40 4.50 8.75
C HIS A 105 -8.99 4.91 7.40
N VAL A 106 -8.35 4.51 6.30
CA VAL A 106 -8.65 5.01 4.93
C VAL A 106 -10.06 4.69 4.40
N PHE A 107 -10.77 3.73 5.00
CA PHE A 107 -12.17 3.41 4.72
C PHE A 107 -13.09 3.55 5.95
N GLY A 108 -12.64 4.33 6.95
CA GLY A 108 -13.35 4.50 8.21
C GLY A 108 -14.43 5.57 8.21
N PRO A 109 -15.10 5.78 9.36
CA PRO A 109 -16.22 6.72 9.47
C PRO A 109 -15.89 8.17 9.12
N LYS A 110 -14.63 8.58 9.29
CA LYS A 110 -14.14 9.92 8.96
C LYS A 110 -13.54 10.01 7.56
N SER A 111 -13.46 8.88 6.85
CA SER A 111 -12.98 8.80 5.48
C SER A 111 -14.17 8.83 4.54
N SER A 112 -14.09 9.66 3.50
CA SER A 112 -15.11 9.63 2.45
C SER A 112 -14.80 8.43 1.53
N VAL A 113 -15.83 7.62 1.23
CA VAL A 113 -15.71 6.48 0.31
C VAL A 113 -15.52 6.95 -1.14
N ASP A 114 -15.94 8.18 -1.44
CA ASP A 114 -15.79 8.85 -2.75
C ASP A 114 -14.34 9.33 -3.02
N VAL A 115 -13.37 8.92 -2.20
CA VAL A 115 -11.98 9.44 -2.24
C VAL A 115 -11.08 8.67 -3.20
N ILE A 116 -11.44 7.46 -3.64
CA ILE A 116 -10.56 6.70 -4.54
C ILE A 116 -10.90 7.04 -6.01
N PRO A 117 -10.05 7.80 -6.73
CA PRO A 117 -10.35 8.21 -8.10
C PRO A 117 -10.43 7.02 -9.04
N ASP A 118 -11.16 7.16 -10.15
CA ASP A 118 -11.30 6.10 -11.17
C ASP A 118 -9.97 5.68 -11.79
N THR A 119 -9.01 6.60 -11.79
CA THR A 119 -7.63 6.43 -12.24
C THR A 119 -6.71 5.80 -11.20
N PHE A 120 -7.22 5.46 -10.00
CA PHE A 120 -6.43 4.76 -8.98
C PHE A 120 -5.92 3.44 -9.55
N PRO A 121 -4.61 3.15 -9.43
CA PRO A 121 -4.00 2.03 -10.13
C PRO A 121 -4.42 0.68 -9.55
N ALA A 122 -4.30 -0.37 -10.37
CA ALA A 122 -4.41 -1.74 -9.89
C ALA A 122 -3.46 -1.96 -8.71
N THR A 123 -3.89 -2.69 -7.69
CA THR A 123 -3.12 -2.85 -6.45
C THR A 123 -2.74 -4.31 -6.22
N LEU A 124 -1.46 -4.59 -5.98
CA LEU A 124 -0.99 -5.85 -5.40
C LEU A 124 -0.86 -5.64 -3.88
N LEU A 125 -1.57 -6.43 -3.09
CA LEU A 125 -1.61 -6.34 -1.64
C LEU A 125 -1.06 -7.64 -1.03
N PHE A 126 0.00 -7.52 -0.24
CA PHE A 126 0.53 -8.62 0.56
C PHE A 126 0.02 -8.55 2.00
N VAL A 127 -0.43 -9.68 2.52
CA VAL A 127 -0.95 -9.82 3.88
C VAL A 127 -0.27 -11.00 4.57
N GLY A 128 0.27 -10.75 5.76
CA GLY A 128 0.85 -11.81 6.60
C GLY A 128 -0.17 -12.39 7.56
N GLY A 129 -0.26 -13.71 7.65
CA GLY A 129 -1.17 -14.42 8.55
C GLY A 129 -0.87 -14.18 10.04
N LEU A 130 0.40 -13.94 10.36
CA LEU A 130 0.90 -13.65 11.71
C LEU A 130 1.19 -12.15 11.91
N ASP A 131 0.77 -11.30 10.98
CA ASP A 131 0.86 -9.85 11.12
C ASP A 131 -0.21 -9.34 12.10
N LEU A 132 0.16 -8.43 13.01
CA LEU A 132 -0.81 -7.75 13.88
C LEU A 132 -1.72 -6.78 13.12
N LEU A 133 -1.29 -6.32 11.95
CA LEU A 133 -2.07 -5.41 11.11
C LEU A 133 -2.95 -6.15 10.09
N LYS A 134 -2.95 -7.49 10.10
CA LYS A 134 -3.65 -8.33 9.13
C LYS A 134 -5.08 -7.87 8.90
N ASP A 135 -5.87 -7.70 9.95
CA ASP A 135 -7.28 -7.38 9.80
C ASP A 135 -7.48 -5.97 9.23
N TRP A 136 -6.60 -5.01 9.55
CA TRP A 136 -6.61 -3.69 8.92
C TRP A 136 -6.26 -3.74 7.44
N GLN A 137 -5.32 -4.61 7.06
CA GLN A 137 -4.97 -4.85 5.65
C GLN A 137 -6.12 -5.53 4.90
N MET A 138 -6.85 -6.44 5.53
CA MET A 138 -8.04 -7.07 4.95
C MET A 138 -9.22 -6.09 4.84
N LYS A 139 -9.43 -5.21 5.83
CA LYS A 139 -10.40 -4.10 5.72
C LYS A 139 -10.06 -3.18 4.53
N TYR A 140 -8.77 -2.91 4.29
CA TYR A 140 -8.30 -2.16 3.12
C TYR A 140 -8.59 -2.89 1.80
N TYR A 141 -8.31 -4.19 1.72
CA TYR A 141 -8.63 -5.04 0.57
C TYR A 141 -10.11 -4.96 0.20
N GLU A 142 -11.00 -5.15 1.19
CA GLU A 142 -12.44 -5.10 0.95
C GLU A 142 -12.92 -3.69 0.59
N GLY A 143 -12.36 -2.65 1.20
CA GLY A 143 -12.66 -1.26 0.84
C GLY A 143 -12.31 -0.94 -0.62
N LEU A 144 -11.14 -1.38 -1.11
CA LEU A 144 -10.78 -1.22 -2.52
C LEU A 144 -11.75 -1.95 -3.46
N LYS A 145 -12.16 -3.18 -3.12
CA LYS A 145 -13.14 -3.93 -3.92
C LYS A 145 -14.51 -3.27 -3.95
N GLN A 146 -14.97 -2.77 -2.80
CA GLN A 146 -16.23 -2.04 -2.71
C GLN A 146 -16.20 -0.74 -3.52
N ALA A 147 -15.03 -0.09 -3.59
CA ALA A 147 -14.79 1.05 -4.47
C ALA A 147 -14.60 0.67 -5.96
N GLY A 148 -14.78 -0.59 -6.34
CA GLY A 148 -14.66 -1.07 -7.72
C GLY A 148 -13.22 -1.09 -8.27
N LYS A 149 -12.21 -1.07 -7.41
CA LYS A 149 -10.80 -1.05 -7.83
C LYS A 149 -10.26 -2.46 -8.00
N GLU A 150 -9.34 -2.62 -8.94
CA GLU A 150 -8.66 -3.89 -9.18
C GLU A 150 -7.62 -4.13 -8.08
N VAL A 151 -7.80 -5.20 -7.31
CA VAL A 151 -6.88 -5.56 -6.23
C VAL A 151 -6.57 -7.06 -6.24
N TYR A 152 -5.28 -7.37 -6.21
CA TYR A 152 -4.70 -8.70 -6.15
C TYR A 152 -4.23 -8.95 -4.73
N LEU A 153 -4.73 -10.00 -4.10
CA LEU A 153 -4.37 -10.36 -2.74
C LEU A 153 -3.38 -11.53 -2.76
N VAL A 154 -2.26 -11.35 -2.06
CA VAL A 154 -1.30 -12.41 -1.76
C VAL A 154 -1.27 -12.60 -0.25
N GLU A 155 -1.74 -13.75 0.21
CA GLU A 155 -1.70 -14.12 1.62
C GLU A 155 -0.60 -15.14 1.86
N ASP A 156 0.23 -14.87 2.86
CA ASP A 156 1.12 -15.88 3.43
C ASP A 156 0.73 -16.13 4.89
N PRO A 157 0.12 -17.30 5.21
CA PRO A 157 -0.31 -17.64 6.56
C PRO A 157 0.81 -17.64 7.61
N LYS A 158 2.07 -17.78 7.21
CA LYS A 158 3.24 -17.88 8.10
C LYS A 158 4.02 -16.57 8.22
N ALA A 159 3.81 -15.64 7.29
CA ALA A 159 4.49 -14.35 7.32
C ALA A 159 4.03 -13.50 8.51
N PHE A 160 5.00 -12.96 9.24
CA PHE A 160 4.80 -11.89 10.20
C PHE A 160 5.08 -10.52 9.54
N HIS A 161 4.78 -9.42 10.24
CA HIS A 161 5.04 -8.07 9.72
C HIS A 161 6.51 -7.90 9.30
N CYS A 162 6.70 -7.49 8.06
CA CYS A 162 7.95 -7.35 7.32
C CYS A 162 8.81 -8.61 7.16
N SER A 163 8.24 -9.82 7.21
CA SER A 163 9.03 -11.06 7.02
C SER A 163 9.68 -11.15 5.62
N PHE A 164 9.12 -10.49 4.59
CA PHE A 164 9.70 -10.42 3.24
C PHE A 164 11.06 -9.69 3.18
N MET A 165 11.49 -9.01 4.25
CA MET A 165 12.84 -8.43 4.32
C MET A 165 13.94 -9.47 4.52
N TYR A 166 13.59 -10.69 4.92
CA TYR A 166 14.54 -11.76 5.23
C TYR A 166 14.59 -12.78 4.08
N LYS A 167 15.69 -12.77 3.32
CA LYS A 167 15.90 -13.64 2.15
C LYS A 167 16.01 -15.13 2.52
N GLU A 168 16.32 -15.39 3.78
CA GLU A 168 16.46 -16.73 4.35
C GLU A 168 15.10 -17.43 4.49
N PHE A 169 14.00 -16.67 4.48
CA PHE A 169 12.68 -17.24 4.62
C PHE A 169 12.14 -17.78 3.29
N PRO A 170 11.46 -18.96 3.31
CA PRO A 170 10.92 -19.58 2.10
C PRO A 170 9.98 -18.67 1.29
N GLU A 171 9.26 -17.77 1.96
CA GLU A 171 8.30 -16.85 1.37
C GLU A 171 8.93 -15.73 0.53
N TYR A 172 10.23 -15.44 0.69
CA TYR A 172 10.89 -14.36 -0.06
C TYR A 172 10.79 -14.56 -1.58
N ASN A 173 10.98 -15.79 -2.05
CA ASN A 173 10.92 -16.09 -3.48
C ASN A 173 9.49 -15.96 -4.04
N LEU A 174 8.48 -16.34 -3.24
CA LEU A 174 7.09 -16.12 -3.60
C LEU A 174 6.80 -14.63 -3.72
N PHE A 175 7.25 -13.84 -2.75
CA PHE A 175 7.12 -12.39 -2.75
C PHE A 175 7.71 -11.73 -4.01
N VAL A 176 8.95 -12.06 -4.37
CA VAL A 176 9.60 -11.51 -5.58
C VAL A 176 8.82 -11.90 -6.84
N LYS A 177 8.40 -13.17 -6.94
CA LYS A 177 7.68 -13.70 -8.10
C LYS A 177 6.32 -13.01 -8.29
N GLU A 178 5.55 -12.84 -7.22
CA GLU A 178 4.23 -12.20 -7.30
C GLU A 178 4.34 -10.72 -7.70
N ILE A 179 5.38 -10.02 -7.25
CA ILE A 179 5.69 -8.65 -7.71
C ILE A 179 6.00 -8.64 -9.21
N GLU A 180 6.88 -9.54 -9.66
CA GLU A 180 7.26 -9.63 -11.08
C GLU A 180 6.05 -9.95 -11.96
N ASP A 181 5.27 -10.96 -11.59
CA ASP A 181 4.07 -11.39 -12.32
C ASP A 181 3.04 -10.26 -12.41
N PHE A 182 2.83 -9.53 -11.31
CA PHE A 182 1.95 -8.36 -11.28
C PHE A 182 2.45 -7.26 -12.21
N MET A 183 3.73 -6.87 -12.12
CA MET A 183 4.30 -5.82 -12.97
C MET A 183 4.20 -6.19 -14.45
N LEU A 184 4.58 -7.42 -14.82
CA LEU A 184 4.48 -7.93 -16.18
C LEU A 184 3.04 -7.94 -16.69
N LYS A 185 2.08 -8.31 -15.84
CA LYS A 185 0.66 -8.28 -16.19
C LYS A 185 0.19 -6.86 -16.51
N GLN A 186 0.49 -5.90 -15.64
CA GLN A 186 0.07 -4.51 -15.83
C GLN A 186 0.75 -3.88 -17.05
N MET A 187 2.03 -4.18 -17.28
CA MET A 187 2.74 -3.74 -18.49
C MET A 187 2.14 -4.31 -19.77
N LYS A 188 1.79 -5.60 -19.83
CA LYS A 188 1.13 -6.20 -21.01
C LYS A 188 -0.23 -5.59 -21.31
N GLY A 189 -0.99 -5.23 -20.28
CA GLY A 189 -2.28 -4.52 -20.42
C GLY A 189 -2.17 -3.17 -21.12
N THR A 190 -0.98 -2.55 -21.14
CA THR A 190 -0.74 -1.29 -21.87
C THR A 190 -0.38 -1.44 -23.34
N ILE A 191 0.02 -2.64 -23.79
CA ILE A 191 0.43 -2.90 -25.18
C ILE A 191 -0.78 -3.27 -26.06
N ASN A 192 -1.84 -3.77 -25.44
CA ASN A 192 -3.04 -4.27 -26.12
C ASN A 192 -4.20 -3.25 -26.20
N ASN A 193 -3.99 -2.03 -25.71
CA ASN A 193 -4.94 -0.90 -25.73
C ASN A 193 -4.33 0.28 -26.50
#